data_AF-A0A954YY30-F1
#
_entry.id   AF-A0A954YY30-F1
#
_cell.length_a   1.000
_cell.length_b   1.000
_cell.length_c   1.000
_cell.angle_alpha   90.00
_cell.angle_beta   90.00
_cell.angle_gamma   90.00
#
_symmetry.space_group_name_H-M   'P 1'
#
loop_
_entity.id
_entity.type
_entity.pdbx_description
1 polymer ?
#
loop_
_entity_poly.entity_id
_entity_poly.type
_entity_poly.pdbx_seq_one_letter_code
_entity_poly.pdbx_strand_id
1 'polypeptide(L)'
;MGANSKPAKPTRNKRATISPLREIVGDEVYDVWVKMLSNLVPDGRTHRLSVVVASMLTYASDIASAKRGTDKEDHPAYPLLVALEGLEEDEALQLLTPMLIRLFKDAGVKYERVSSKGERYSILWEATIEFCRWYNYQWE
;
A
#
# COMPACT_ATOMS: atom_id res chain seq x y z
N MET A 1 16.88 -21.79 51.71
CA MET A 1 15.54 -21.38 51.24
C MET A 1 15.67 -19.94 50.76
N GLY A 2 15.85 -19.69 49.46
CA GLY A 2 14.78 -19.34 48.52
C GLY A 2 14.49 -17.83 48.64
N ALA A 3 14.68 -16.97 47.65
CA ALA A 3 14.27 -17.08 46.26
C ALA A 3 15.19 -16.29 45.33
N ASN A 4 15.47 -16.88 44.17
CA ASN A 4 16.18 -16.29 43.04
C ASN A 4 15.12 -15.60 42.15
N SER A 5 15.00 -14.28 42.23
CA SER A 5 14.06 -13.51 41.40
C SER A 5 14.63 -13.35 39.99
N LYS A 6 14.08 -14.11 39.04
CA LYS A 6 14.32 -13.91 37.60
C LYS A 6 13.83 -12.51 37.19
N PRO A 7 14.58 -11.74 36.37
CA PRO A 7 14.04 -10.54 35.77
C PRO A 7 12.94 -10.92 34.78
N ALA A 8 11.79 -10.26 34.93
CA ALA A 8 10.65 -10.40 34.02
C ALA A 8 11.10 -10.05 32.60
N LYS A 9 10.84 -10.96 31.65
CA LYS A 9 11.07 -10.69 30.22
C LYS A 9 10.19 -9.51 29.80
N PRO A 10 10.71 -8.55 29.02
CA PRO A 10 9.87 -7.51 28.45
C PRO A 10 8.86 -8.18 27.51
N THR A 11 7.58 -8.10 27.85
CA THR A 11 6.46 -8.43 26.98
C THR A 11 6.55 -7.54 25.75
N ARG A 12 7.06 -8.11 24.65
CA ARG A 12 7.08 -7.49 23.33
C ARG A 12 5.63 -7.24 22.92
N ASN A 13 5.15 -6.04 23.20
CA ASN A 13 3.82 -5.59 22.79
C ASN A 13 3.85 -5.41 21.26
N LYS A 14 3.69 -6.50 20.52
CA LYS A 14 3.43 -6.46 19.07
C LYS A 14 2.02 -5.93 18.87
N ARG A 15 1.80 -4.63 19.04
CA ARG A 15 0.73 -3.98 18.27
C ARG A 15 1.13 -4.20 16.82
N ALA A 16 0.46 -5.14 16.13
CA ALA A 16 0.49 -5.13 14.68
C ALA A 16 0.04 -3.72 14.30
N THR A 17 0.97 -2.91 13.76
CA THR A 17 0.63 -1.58 13.28
C THR A 17 -0.50 -1.75 12.29
N ILE A 18 -1.58 -1.00 12.44
CA ILE A 18 -2.71 -1.06 11.51
C ILE A 18 -2.19 -0.57 10.15
N SER A 19 -2.72 -1.12 9.06
CA SER A 19 -2.31 -0.69 7.71
C SER A 19 -2.78 0.75 7.47
N PRO A 20 -1.92 1.67 6.98
CA PRO A 20 -2.33 3.04 6.67
C PRO A 20 -3.57 3.11 5.76
N LEU A 21 -3.64 2.24 4.74
CA LEU A 21 -4.81 2.16 3.85
C LEU A 21 -6.07 1.75 4.61
N ARG A 22 -5.98 0.81 5.56
CA ARG A 22 -7.11 0.39 6.39
C ARG A 22 -7.64 1.54 7.23
N GLU A 23 -6.78 2.39 7.76
CA GLU A 23 -7.20 3.58 8.52
C GLU A 23 -7.94 4.59 7.64
N ILE A 24 -7.60 4.67 6.35
CA ILE A 24 -8.22 5.60 5.40
C ILE A 24 -9.59 5.08 4.92
N VAL A 25 -9.63 3.85 4.41
CA VAL A 25 -10.82 3.28 3.73
C VAL A 25 -11.74 2.47 4.64
N GLY A 26 -11.30 2.16 5.86
CA GLY A 26 -12.02 1.33 6.82
C GLY A 26 -11.79 -0.17 6.63
N ASP A 27 -12.18 -0.94 7.65
CA ASP A 27 -11.90 -2.38 7.74
C ASP A 27 -12.54 -3.19 6.61
N GLU A 28 -13.82 -2.95 6.32
CA GLU A 28 -14.59 -3.72 5.35
C GLU A 28 -14.00 -3.60 3.93
N VAL A 29 -13.73 -2.38 3.48
CA VAL A 29 -13.14 -2.13 2.15
C VAL A 29 -11.74 -2.73 2.07
N TYR A 30 -10.93 -2.52 3.10
CA TYR A 30 -9.57 -3.05 3.13
C TYR A 30 -9.53 -4.59 3.09
N ASP A 31 -10.43 -5.26 3.80
CA ASP A 31 -10.54 -6.73 3.79
C ASP A 31 -10.93 -7.27 2.41
N VAL A 32 -11.82 -6.56 1.69
CA VAL A 32 -12.15 -6.88 0.30
C VAL A 32 -10.91 -6.74 -0.59
N TRP A 33 -10.14 -5.66 -0.46
CA TRP A 33 -8.90 -5.47 -1.25
C TRP A 33 -7.88 -6.57 -1.01
N VAL A 34 -7.63 -6.92 0.26
CA VAL A 34 -6.74 -8.01 0.65
C VAL A 34 -7.18 -9.33 -0.01
N LYS A 35 -8.48 -9.64 0.05
CA LYS A 35 -9.04 -10.85 -0.57
C LYS A 35 -8.97 -10.81 -2.10
N MET A 36 -9.19 -9.64 -2.72
CA MET A 36 -9.06 -9.51 -4.18
C MET A 36 -7.63 -9.78 -4.60
N LEU A 37 -6.65 -9.15 -3.95
CA LEU A 37 -5.23 -9.33 -4.30
C LEU A 37 -4.76 -10.76 -4.05
N SER A 38 -5.19 -11.41 -2.96
CA SER A 38 -4.82 -12.80 -2.67
C SER A 38 -5.28 -13.77 -3.78
N ASN A 39 -6.41 -13.47 -4.43
CA ASN A 39 -6.97 -14.30 -5.51
C ASN A 39 -6.48 -13.89 -6.90
N LEU A 40 -6.29 -12.59 -7.17
CA LEU A 40 -5.94 -12.10 -8.49
C LEU A 40 -4.44 -12.12 -8.76
N VAL A 41 -3.60 -11.90 -7.75
CA VAL A 41 -2.15 -11.76 -7.95
C VAL A 41 -1.53 -13.06 -8.46
N PRO A 42 -1.76 -14.27 -7.92
CA PRO A 42 -1.05 -15.48 -8.36
C PRO A 42 -0.98 -15.68 -9.88
N ASP A 43 -2.10 -15.44 -10.59
CA ASP A 43 -2.21 -15.66 -12.04
C ASP A 43 -2.31 -14.37 -12.87
N GLY A 44 -2.53 -13.22 -12.21
CA GLY A 44 -2.73 -11.94 -12.89
C GLY A 44 -1.46 -11.42 -13.57
N ARG A 45 -1.64 -10.68 -14.68
CA ARG A 45 -0.53 -10.00 -15.38
C ARG A 45 -0.20 -8.68 -14.68
N THR A 46 1.09 -8.34 -14.56
CA THR A 46 1.57 -7.14 -13.85
C THR A 46 0.83 -5.87 -14.28
N HIS A 47 0.80 -5.57 -15.58
CA HIS A 47 0.13 -4.38 -16.14
C HIS A 47 -1.38 -4.31 -15.89
N ARG A 48 -2.05 -5.43 -15.58
CA ARG A 48 -3.48 -5.42 -15.22
C ARG A 48 -3.66 -5.21 -13.72
N LEU A 49 -2.79 -5.84 -12.93
CA LEU A 49 -2.80 -5.74 -11.48
C LEU A 49 -2.34 -4.34 -11.03
N SER A 50 -1.42 -3.71 -11.75
CA SER A 50 -0.96 -2.35 -11.47
C SER A 50 -2.12 -1.35 -11.53
N VAL A 51 -2.94 -1.41 -12.58
CA VAL A 51 -4.12 -0.55 -12.73
C VAL A 51 -5.13 -0.79 -11.60
N VAL A 52 -5.36 -2.04 -11.19
CA VAL A 52 -6.24 -2.36 -10.06
C VAL A 52 -5.72 -1.75 -8.76
N VAL A 53 -4.43 -1.90 -8.46
CA VAL A 53 -3.83 -1.35 -7.25
C VAL A 53 -3.81 0.19 -7.31
N ALA A 54 -3.50 0.78 -8.45
CA ALA A 54 -3.59 2.23 -8.66
C ALA A 54 -5.01 2.75 -8.41
N SER A 55 -6.03 2.04 -8.91
CA SER A 55 -7.44 2.37 -8.65
C SER A 55 -7.78 2.35 -7.15
N MET A 56 -7.23 1.39 -6.39
CA MET A 56 -7.39 1.34 -4.93
C MET A 56 -6.74 2.56 -4.26
N LEU A 57 -5.54 2.96 -4.68
CA LEU A 57 -4.87 4.15 -4.17
C LEU A 57 -5.67 5.42 -4.49
N THR A 58 -6.15 5.57 -5.72
CA THR A 58 -7.02 6.70 -6.10
C THR A 58 -8.27 6.76 -5.25
N TYR A 59 -8.97 5.63 -5.07
CA TYR A 59 -10.13 5.56 -4.20
C TYR A 59 -9.82 5.98 -2.75
N ALA A 60 -8.67 5.55 -2.21
CA ALA A 60 -8.23 5.97 -0.88
C ALA A 60 -7.96 7.49 -0.82
N SER A 61 -7.33 8.05 -1.86
CA SER A 61 -7.10 9.49 -1.98
C SER A 61 -8.40 10.30 -2.03
N ASP A 62 -9.41 9.82 -2.75
CA ASP A 62 -10.72 10.46 -2.84
C ASP A 62 -11.43 10.48 -1.47
N ILE A 63 -11.36 9.38 -0.72
CA ILE A 63 -11.88 9.33 0.66
C ILE A 63 -11.13 10.29 1.57
N ALA A 64 -9.81 10.36 1.44
CA ALA A 64 -8.97 11.22 2.26
C ALA A 64 -9.26 12.70 1.98
N SER A 65 -9.21 13.12 0.72
CA SER A 65 -9.41 14.51 0.30
C SER A 65 -10.79 15.08 0.66
N ALA A 66 -11.81 14.23 0.81
CA ALA A 66 -13.12 14.63 1.31
C ALA A 66 -13.17 14.96 2.82
N LYS A 67 -12.14 14.60 3.60
CA LYS A 67 -12.06 14.79 5.06
C LYS A 67 -11.09 15.92 5.39
N ARG A 68 -11.42 16.73 6.41
CA ARG A 68 -10.52 17.81 6.86
C ARG A 68 -9.32 17.26 7.63
N GLY A 69 -8.14 17.82 7.37
CA GLY A 69 -6.91 17.56 8.14
C GLY A 69 -6.18 16.28 7.77
N THR A 70 -6.53 15.65 6.66
CA THR A 70 -5.85 14.45 6.13
C THR A 70 -4.58 14.78 5.34
N ASP A 71 -4.37 16.06 5.04
CA ASP A 71 -3.24 16.69 4.36
C ASP A 71 -2.07 17.02 5.30
N LYS A 72 -2.18 16.70 6.59
CA LYS A 72 -1.10 16.87 7.56
C LYS A 72 -0.08 15.74 7.44
N GLU A 73 1.20 16.07 7.56
CA GLU A 73 2.34 15.12 7.45
C GLU A 73 2.23 13.88 8.36
N ASP A 74 1.58 14.01 9.52
CA ASP A 74 1.39 12.91 10.47
C ASP A 74 0.20 12.01 10.15
N HIS A 75 -0.64 12.40 9.18
CA HIS A 75 -1.82 11.65 8.80
C HIS A 75 -1.50 10.50 7.83
N PRO A 76 -2.07 9.29 7.98
CA PRO A 76 -1.81 8.15 7.10
C PRO A 76 -2.04 8.38 5.61
N ALA A 77 -2.90 9.34 5.25
CA ALA A 77 -3.22 9.68 3.88
C ALA A 77 -2.26 10.67 3.22
N TYR A 78 -1.41 11.36 3.98
CA TYR A 78 -0.49 12.36 3.46
C TYR A 78 0.37 11.84 2.29
N PRO A 79 0.98 10.63 2.37
CA PRO A 79 1.71 10.05 1.25
C PRO A 79 0.94 10.00 -0.07
N LEU A 80 -0.36 9.70 -0.01
CA LEU A 80 -1.21 9.56 -1.20
C LEU A 80 -1.54 10.93 -1.80
N LEU A 81 -1.85 11.91 -0.95
CA LEU A 81 -2.23 13.25 -1.38
C LEU A 81 -1.03 13.95 -2.03
N VAL A 82 0.14 13.89 -1.39
CA VAL A 82 1.37 14.48 -1.95
C VAL A 82 1.76 13.81 -3.26
N ALA A 83 1.67 12.47 -3.35
CA ALA A 83 1.98 11.77 -4.60
C ALA A 83 1.04 12.16 -5.77
N LEU A 84 -0.20 12.60 -5.49
CA LEU A 84 -1.12 13.12 -6.52
C LEU A 84 -0.85 14.58 -6.90
N GLU A 85 -0.12 15.34 -6.09
CA GLU A 85 0.24 16.75 -6.39
C GLU A 85 1.33 16.88 -7.47
N GLY A 86 1.75 15.76 -8.06
CA GLY A 86 2.69 15.74 -9.19
C GLY A 86 4.14 15.49 -8.79
N LEU A 87 4.38 14.68 -7.75
CA LEU A 87 5.71 14.15 -7.47
C LEU A 87 6.28 13.42 -8.69
N GLU A 88 7.61 13.50 -8.84
CA GLU A 88 8.33 12.64 -9.77
C GLU A 88 8.18 11.16 -9.37
N GLU A 89 8.21 10.27 -10.36
CA GLU A 89 7.86 8.84 -10.17
C GLU A 89 8.72 8.16 -9.09
N ASP A 90 10.01 8.47 -9.02
CA ASP A 90 10.93 7.91 -8.01
C ASP A 90 10.61 8.40 -6.59
N GLU A 91 10.20 9.66 -6.44
CA GLU A 91 9.84 10.24 -5.15
C GLU A 91 8.51 9.66 -4.66
N ALA A 92 7.52 9.59 -5.56
CA ALA A 92 6.25 8.93 -5.29
C ALA A 92 6.44 7.45 -4.91
N LEU A 93 7.36 6.74 -5.58
CA LEU A 93 7.66 5.36 -5.24
C LEU A 93 8.20 5.25 -3.81
N GLN A 94 9.19 6.05 -3.45
CA GLN A 94 9.76 6.01 -2.10
C GLN A 94 8.69 6.28 -1.04
N LEU A 95 7.81 7.24 -1.31
CA LEU A 95 6.73 7.65 -0.42
C LEU A 95 5.65 6.57 -0.26
N LEU A 96 5.25 5.91 -1.34
CA LEU A 96 4.15 4.93 -1.35
C LEU A 96 4.58 3.48 -1.05
N THR A 97 5.86 3.17 -1.22
CA THR A 97 6.41 1.80 -1.03
C THR A 97 6.04 1.18 0.32
N PRO A 98 6.20 1.84 1.48
CA PRO A 98 5.90 1.23 2.78
C PRO A 98 4.44 0.76 2.89
N MET A 99 3.51 1.56 2.36
CA MET A 99 2.08 1.29 2.37
C MET A 99 1.73 0.13 1.43
N LEU A 100 2.28 0.12 0.22
CA LEU A 100 2.05 -0.94 -0.77
C LEU A 100 2.66 -2.28 -0.34
N ILE A 101 3.89 -2.28 0.20
CA ILE A 101 4.50 -3.49 0.79
C ILE A 101 3.58 -4.07 1.86
N ARG A 102 2.98 -3.22 2.70
CA ARG A 102 2.06 -3.69 3.72
C ARG A 102 0.82 -4.33 3.11
N LEU A 103 0.21 -3.71 2.10
CA LEU A 103 -0.96 -4.27 1.39
C LEU A 103 -0.67 -5.66 0.80
N PHE A 104 0.43 -5.81 0.06
CA PHE A 104 0.80 -7.10 -0.53
C PHE A 104 1.14 -8.16 0.53
N LYS A 105 1.80 -7.75 1.61
CA LYS A 105 2.11 -8.63 2.74
C LYS A 105 0.83 -9.13 3.42
N ASP A 106 -0.13 -8.25 3.67
CA ASP A 106 -1.41 -8.61 4.29
C ASP A 106 -2.24 -9.52 3.36
N ALA A 107 -2.14 -9.33 2.03
CA ALA A 107 -2.70 -10.23 1.02
C ALA A 107 -1.95 -11.56 0.85
N GLY A 108 -0.78 -11.72 1.47
CA GLY A 108 0.02 -12.95 1.38
C GLY A 108 0.62 -13.22 0.00
N VAL A 109 0.84 -12.17 -0.81
CA VAL A 109 1.30 -12.29 -2.20
C VAL A 109 2.58 -11.49 -2.45
N LYS A 110 3.35 -11.87 -3.47
CA LYS A 110 4.56 -11.15 -3.89
C LYS A 110 4.21 -10.12 -4.96
N TYR A 111 4.75 -8.91 -4.80
CA TYR A 111 4.65 -7.85 -5.81
C TYR A 111 5.77 -7.92 -6.86
N GLU A 112 6.93 -8.48 -6.50
CA GLU A 112 8.05 -8.72 -7.43
C GLU A 112 7.88 -10.04 -8.19
N ARG A 113 8.26 -10.02 -9.46
CA ARG A 113 8.18 -11.18 -10.37
C ARG A 113 9.38 -11.25 -11.29
N VAL A 114 9.62 -12.46 -11.79
CA VAL A 114 10.62 -12.73 -12.82
C VAL A 114 9.94 -13.56 -13.91
N SER A 115 10.06 -13.16 -15.18
CA SER A 115 9.54 -13.94 -16.30
C SER A 115 10.41 -15.17 -16.59
N SER A 116 9.92 -16.07 -17.45
CA SER A 116 10.71 -17.19 -17.96
C SER A 116 11.97 -16.75 -18.73
N LYS A 117 12.01 -15.49 -19.19
CA LYS A 117 13.17 -14.87 -19.84
C LYS A 117 14.12 -14.16 -18.88
N GLY A 118 13.83 -14.18 -17.57
CA GLY A 118 14.66 -13.51 -16.55
C GLY A 118 14.37 -12.03 -16.36
N GLU A 119 13.38 -11.45 -17.05
CA GLU A 119 13.00 -10.05 -16.91
C GLU A 119 12.26 -9.83 -15.59
N ARG A 120 12.62 -8.76 -14.86
CA ARG A 120 12.00 -8.41 -13.58
C ARG A 120 10.82 -7.48 -13.80
N TYR A 121 9.73 -7.74 -13.06
CA TYR A 121 8.54 -6.92 -13.05
C TYR A 121 8.13 -6.65 -11.60
N SER A 122 7.50 -5.51 -11.35
CA SER A 122 7.02 -5.14 -10.02
C SER A 122 5.65 -4.51 -10.13
N ILE A 123 4.63 -5.17 -9.56
CA ILE A 123 3.27 -4.63 -9.50
C ILE A 123 3.28 -3.33 -8.71
N LEU A 124 4.06 -3.26 -7.64
CA LEU A 124 4.19 -2.07 -6.80
C LEU A 124 4.68 -0.88 -7.62
N TRP A 125 5.78 -1.06 -8.36
CA TRP A 125 6.37 -0.01 -9.19
C TRP A 125 5.40 0.45 -10.28
N GLU A 126 4.84 -0.50 -11.06
CA GLU A 126 3.87 -0.16 -12.11
C GLU A 126 2.61 0.51 -11.53
N ALA A 127 2.11 0.07 -10.37
CA ALA A 127 0.95 0.69 -9.73
C ALA A 127 1.21 2.13 -9.27
N THR A 128 2.41 2.43 -8.76
CA THR A 128 2.78 3.80 -8.40
C THR A 128 2.76 4.71 -9.61
N ILE A 129 3.35 4.27 -10.74
CA ILE A 129 3.36 5.06 -11.99
C ILE A 129 1.93 5.32 -12.46
N GLU A 130 1.10 4.26 -12.52
CA GLU A 130 -0.31 4.37 -12.92
C GLU A 130 -1.10 5.31 -12.01
N PHE A 131 -0.83 5.28 -10.70
CA PHE A 131 -1.46 6.18 -9.73
C PHE A 131 -1.05 7.64 -9.93
N CYS A 132 0.25 7.94 -10.09
CA CYS A 132 0.72 9.31 -10.33
C CYS A 132 0.22 9.88 -11.66
N ARG A 133 -0.05 9.02 -12.65
CA ARG A 133 -0.57 9.41 -13.96
C ARG A 133 -2.09 9.38 -14.05
N TRP A 134 -2.79 9.01 -12.98
CA TRP A 134 -4.22 8.70 -13.01
C TRP A 134 -5.08 9.79 -13.65
N TYR A 135 -4.83 11.07 -13.33
CA TYR A 135 -5.56 12.22 -13.90
C TYR A 135 -4.80 12.94 -15.02
N ASN A 136 -3.60 12.47 -15.38
CA ASN A 136 -2.76 13.07 -16.42
C ASN A 136 -3.00 12.45 -17.81
N TYR A 137 -3.96 11.52 -17.92
CA TYR A 137 -4.36 10.92 -19.19
C TYR A 137 -5.18 11.93 -20.02
N GLN A 138 -4.49 12.65 -20.91
CA GLN A 138 -5.04 13.74 -21.75
C GLN A 138 -6.03 13.33 -22.85
N TRP A 139 -6.72 12.20 -22.73
CA TRP A 139 -7.64 11.70 -23.77
C TRP A 139 -9.12 11.64 -23.35
N GLU A 140 -9.47 12.31 -22.24
CA GLU A 140 -10.80 12.89 -22.00
C GLU A 140 -10.72 14.42 -22.10
#